data_AF-A0A382WT51-F1
#
_entry.id   AF-A0A382WT51-F1
#
_cell.length_a   1.000
_cell.length_b   1.000
_cell.length_c   1.000
_cell.angle_alpha   90.00
_cell.angle_beta   90.00
_cell.angle_gamma   90.00
#
_symmetry.space_group_name_H-M   'P 1'
#
loop_
_entity.id
_entity.type
_entity.pdbx_description
1 polymer ?
#
loop_
_entity_poly.entity_id
_entity_poly.type
_entity_poly.pdbx_seq_one_letter_code
_entity_poly.pdbx_strand_id
1 'polypeptide(L)'
;MSRPTTRMPRSKSRQAKSLRSASANNRPDKLEQNLSLELVGAHSSELIHSTVKAILWKVGVIFEHTPTRTKLLQQHGCREADGGYIRIPPDLIEQVISTVPDQIVLY
;
A
#
# COMPACT_ATOMS: atom_id res chain seq x y z
N MET A 1 44.51 -43.17 -8.04
CA MET A 1 44.01 -42.84 -9.40
C MET A 1 43.53 -41.40 -9.40
N SER A 2 44.29 -40.49 -10.02
CA SER A 2 44.05 -39.04 -9.95
C SER A 2 43.17 -38.60 -11.13
N ARG A 3 42.01 -37.99 -10.86
CA ARG A 3 41.12 -37.45 -11.92
C ARG A 3 41.75 -36.19 -12.54
N PRO A 4 41.81 -36.06 -13.87
CA PRO A 4 42.32 -34.86 -14.51
C PRO A 4 41.27 -33.75 -14.42
N THR A 5 41.58 -32.67 -13.70
CA THR A 5 40.79 -31.44 -13.74
C THR A 5 40.99 -30.75 -15.09
N THR A 6 40.01 -30.87 -15.98
CA THR A 6 40.01 -30.19 -17.29
C THR A 6 39.93 -28.68 -17.05
N ARG A 7 41.07 -27.98 -17.14
CA ARG A 7 41.11 -26.52 -17.04
C ARG A 7 40.41 -25.91 -18.26
N MET A 8 39.27 -25.27 -18.04
CA MET A 8 38.56 -24.59 -19.11
C MET A 8 39.38 -23.41 -19.67
N PRO A 9 39.38 -23.22 -21.01
CA PRO A 9 40.09 -22.11 -21.63
C PRO A 9 39.50 -20.76 -21.19
N ARG A 10 40.40 -19.80 -20.91
CA ARG A 10 40.10 -18.48 -20.30
C ARG A 10 39.04 -17.67 -21.06
N SER A 11 38.89 -17.89 -22.36
CA SER A 11 37.85 -17.32 -23.23
C SER A 11 36.44 -17.80 -22.88
N LYS A 12 36.25 -19.11 -22.68
CA LYS A 12 34.95 -19.68 -22.27
C LYS A 12 34.54 -19.22 -20.87
N SER A 13 35.51 -18.99 -19.99
CA SER A 13 35.26 -18.43 -18.65
C SER A 13 34.77 -16.98 -18.71
N ARG A 14 35.33 -16.15 -19.60
CA ARG A 14 34.88 -14.76 -19.81
C ARG A 14 33.46 -14.70 -20.39
N GLN A 15 33.15 -15.54 -21.37
CA GLN A 15 31.79 -15.66 -21.93
C GLN A 15 30.78 -16.15 -20.86
N ALA A 16 31.14 -17.16 -20.07
CA ALA A 16 30.30 -17.64 -18.98
C ALA A 16 30.09 -16.60 -17.85
N LYS A 17 31.05 -15.67 -17.67
CA LYS A 17 30.92 -14.54 -16.73
C LYS A 17 30.04 -13.44 -17.32
N SER A 18 30.19 -13.09 -18.60
CA SER A 18 29.36 -12.05 -19.25
C SER A 18 27.90 -12.47 -19.36
N LEU A 19 27.64 -13.75 -19.66
CA LEU A 19 26.29 -14.32 -19.68
C LEU A 19 25.65 -14.29 -18.29
N ARG A 20 26.41 -14.61 -17.23
CA ARG A 20 25.95 -14.50 -15.84
C ARG A 20 25.64 -13.07 -15.41
N SER A 21 26.46 -12.09 -15.79
CA SER A 21 26.18 -10.68 -15.48
C SER A 21 24.99 -10.14 -16.26
N ALA A 22 24.79 -10.57 -17.51
CA ALA A 22 23.62 -10.20 -18.30
C ALA A 22 22.32 -10.77 -17.70
N SER A 23 22.34 -12.05 -17.25
CA SER A 23 21.21 -12.66 -16.55
C SER A 23 20.96 -12.11 -15.15
N ALA A 24 21.98 -11.53 -14.50
CA ALA A 24 21.83 -10.87 -13.20
C ALA A 24 21.21 -9.47 -13.30
N ASN A 25 21.46 -8.75 -14.40
CA ASN A 25 20.88 -7.43 -14.66
C ASN A 25 19.44 -7.48 -15.19
N ASN A 26 19.01 -8.61 -15.76
CA ASN A 26 17.64 -8.81 -16.28
C ASN A 26 16.67 -9.44 -15.26
N ARG A 27 16.93 -9.30 -13.95
CA ARG A 27 15.97 -9.71 -12.91
C ARG A 27 15.21 -8.49 -12.40
N PRO A 28 14.03 -8.18 -12.96
CA PRO A 28 13.16 -7.14 -12.38
C PRO A 28 12.76 -7.48 -10.93
N ASP A 29 12.76 -8.77 -10.57
CA ASP A 29 12.27 -9.28 -9.27
C ASP A 29 13.14 -8.97 -8.04
N LYS A 30 14.36 -8.43 -8.19
CA LYS A 30 15.26 -8.29 -7.04
C LYS A 30 14.92 -7.13 -6.10
N LEU A 31 14.12 -6.17 -6.57
CA LEU A 31 13.62 -5.05 -5.74
C LEU A 31 12.21 -5.27 -5.21
N GLU A 32 11.46 -6.24 -5.75
CA GLU A 32 10.09 -6.56 -5.32
C GLU A 32 10.02 -7.60 -4.19
N GLN A 33 11.15 -8.00 -3.61
CA GLN A 33 11.17 -8.82 -2.39
C GLN A 33 10.96 -7.97 -1.13
N ASN A 34 10.06 -6.99 -1.18
CA ASN A 34 9.43 -6.51 0.05
C ASN A 34 8.47 -7.62 0.47
N LEU A 35 8.97 -8.54 1.30
CA LEU A 35 8.13 -9.43 2.09
C LEU A 35 7.15 -8.54 2.86
N SER A 36 5.94 -8.37 2.33
CA SER A 36 4.83 -7.80 3.07
C SER A 36 4.48 -8.82 4.14
N LEU A 37 5.00 -8.61 5.35
CA LEU A 37 4.63 -9.43 6.49
C LEU A 37 3.20 -9.06 6.86
N GLU A 38 2.26 -9.95 6.54
CA GLU A 38 0.87 -9.80 6.94
C GLU A 38 0.75 -10.01 8.45
N LEU A 39 0.77 -8.92 9.21
CA LEU A 39 0.69 -8.94 10.69
C LEU A 39 -0.76 -9.11 11.19
N VAL A 40 -1.74 -8.81 10.34
CA VAL A 40 -3.16 -8.81 10.68
C VAL A 40 -3.91 -9.58 9.59
N GLY A 41 -4.52 -10.70 9.96
CA GLY A 41 -5.32 -11.47 9.00
C GLY A 41 -6.62 -10.79 8.61
N ALA A 42 -7.23 -11.26 7.51
CA ALA A 42 -8.42 -10.67 6.90
C ALA A 42 -9.57 -10.37 7.88
N HIS A 43 -9.92 -11.30 8.77
CA HIS A 43 -11.00 -11.10 9.74
C HIS A 43 -10.72 -9.95 10.72
N SER A 44 -9.49 -9.89 11.24
CA SER A 44 -9.07 -8.80 12.14
C SER A 44 -9.02 -7.46 11.41
N SER A 45 -8.63 -7.46 10.12
CA SER A 45 -8.65 -6.27 9.28
C SER A 45 -10.07 -5.73 9.10
N GLU A 46 -11.03 -6.61 8.80
CA GLU A 46 -12.45 -6.25 8.67
C GLU A 46 -13.03 -5.73 10.00
N LEU A 47 -12.62 -6.32 11.13
CA LEU A 47 -13.01 -5.86 12.45
C LEU A 47 -12.46 -4.47 12.76
N ILE A 48 -11.20 -4.19 12.41
CA ILE A 48 -10.61 -2.85 12.52
C ILE A 48 -11.39 -1.87 11.66
N HIS A 49 -11.63 -2.20 10.39
CA HIS A 49 -12.35 -1.34 9.44
C HIS A 49 -13.75 -0.98 9.93
N SER A 50 -14.53 -1.97 10.35
CA SER A 50 -15.89 -1.76 10.89
C SER A 50 -15.88 -0.96 12.18
N THR A 51 -14.90 -1.17 13.05
CA THR A 51 -14.73 -0.40 14.30
C THR A 51 -14.41 1.06 14.01
N VAL A 52 -13.48 1.33 13.08
CA VAL A 52 -13.11 2.71 12.70
C VAL A 52 -14.30 3.44 12.10
N LYS A 53 -15.09 2.80 11.22
CA LYS A 53 -16.35 3.38 10.71
C LYS A 53 -17.30 3.73 11.85
N ALA A 54 -17.45 2.85 12.84
CA ALA A 54 -18.31 3.11 13.98
C ALA A 54 -17.83 4.30 14.84
N ILE A 55 -16.51 4.46 15.02
CA ILE A 55 -15.92 5.61 15.72
C ILE A 55 -16.21 6.90 14.96
N LEU A 56 -15.94 6.94 13.65
CA LEU A 56 -16.17 8.13 12.82
C LEU A 56 -17.65 8.52 12.76
N TRP A 57 -18.57 7.56 12.88
CA TRP A 57 -19.99 7.83 12.91
C TRP A 57 -20.52 8.22 14.30
N LYS A 58 -20.09 7.54 15.36
CA LYS A 58 -20.63 7.76 16.73
C LYS A 58 -19.93 8.90 17.45
N VAL A 59 -18.61 8.98 17.34
CA VAL A 59 -17.76 9.97 17.99
C VAL A 59 -17.54 11.15 17.05
N GLY A 60 -17.06 10.88 15.84
CA GLY A 60 -16.70 11.92 14.86
C GLY A 60 -15.26 12.42 15.03
N VAL A 61 -14.92 13.47 14.30
CA VAL A 61 -13.58 14.07 14.25
C VAL A 61 -13.66 15.59 14.14
N ILE A 62 -12.67 16.31 14.67
CA ILE A 62 -12.60 17.78 14.59
C ILE A 62 -11.87 18.19 13.31
N PHE A 63 -12.45 19.13 12.58
CA PHE A 63 -11.81 19.80 11.45
C PHE A 63 -11.62 21.28 11.77
N GLU A 64 -10.39 21.68 12.05
CA GLU A 64 -10.04 23.06 12.41
C GLU A 64 -10.16 24.02 11.21
N HIS A 65 -9.93 23.51 9.99
CA HIS A 65 -10.04 24.31 8.78
C HIS A 65 -11.50 24.58 8.42
N THR A 66 -11.98 25.79 8.73
CA THR A 66 -13.37 26.22 8.53
C THR A 66 -13.92 25.93 7.13
N PRO A 67 -13.23 26.27 6.02
CA PRO A 67 -13.75 25.97 4.69
C PRO A 67 -13.99 24.48 4.43
N THR A 68 -13.10 23.61 4.93
CA THR A 68 -13.27 22.15 4.79
C THR A 68 -14.47 21.67 5.61
N ARG A 69 -14.59 22.14 6.86
CA ARG A 69 -15.73 21.84 7.72
C ARG A 69 -17.05 22.22 7.07
N THR A 70 -17.15 23.44 6.52
CA THR A 70 -18.35 23.91 5.83
C THR A 70 -18.71 23.00 4.64
N LYS A 71 -17.72 22.63 3.80
CA LYS A 71 -17.96 21.73 2.67
C LYS A 71 -18.45 20.35 3.12
N LEU A 72 -17.84 19.78 4.15
CA LEU A 72 -18.24 18.46 4.68
C LEU A 72 -19.71 18.47 5.14
N LEU A 73 -20.12 19.51 5.86
CA LEU A 73 -21.48 19.63 6.40
C LEU A 73 -22.51 19.96 5.33
N GLN A 74 -22.18 20.83 4.37
CA GLN A 74 -23.15 21.34 3.39
C GLN A 74 -23.24 20.49 2.11
N GLN A 75 -22.13 19.85 1.70
CA GLN A 75 -22.01 19.26 0.36
C GLN A 75 -21.79 17.75 0.38
N HIS A 76 -21.28 17.19 1.48
CA HIS A 76 -20.88 15.78 1.53
C HIS A 76 -21.69 14.94 2.52
N GLY A 77 -22.77 15.47 3.10
CA GLY A 77 -23.68 14.70 3.95
C GLY A 77 -23.13 14.33 5.33
N CYS A 78 -22.01 14.92 5.74
CA CYS A 78 -21.52 14.80 7.12
C CYS A 78 -22.42 15.57 8.08
N ARG A 79 -22.40 15.18 9.35
CA ARG A 79 -23.25 15.78 10.38
C ARG A 79 -22.41 16.39 11.48
N GLU A 80 -22.83 17.55 11.97
CA GLU A 80 -22.25 18.12 13.17
C GLU A 80 -22.84 17.46 14.42
N ALA A 81 -21.98 17.20 15.39
CA ALA A 81 -22.32 16.66 16.70
C ALA A 81 -21.86 17.63 17.80
N ASP A 82 -22.15 17.27 19.05
CA ASP A 82 -21.79 18.07 20.21
C ASP A 82 -20.27 18.35 20.25
N GLY A 83 -19.91 19.56 20.69
CA GLY A 83 -18.51 19.97 20.82
C GLY A 83 -17.78 20.22 19.50
N GLY A 84 -18.49 20.37 18.39
CA GLY A 84 -17.90 20.70 17.08
C GLY A 84 -17.29 19.52 16.34
N TYR A 85 -17.58 18.29 16.79
CA TYR A 85 -17.19 17.07 16.09
C TYR A 85 -18.04 16.88 14.83
N ILE A 86 -17.40 16.46 13.75
CA ILE A 86 -18.07 16.08 12.51
C ILE A 86 -18.14 14.56 12.44
N ARG A 87 -19.36 14.03 12.36
CA ARG A 87 -19.66 12.62 12.14
C ARG A 87 -19.75 12.32 10.66
N ILE A 88 -19.06 11.27 10.24
CA ILE A 88 -18.98 10.84 8.84
C ILE A 88 -19.83 9.57 8.70
N PRO A 89 -20.85 9.55 7.81
CA PRO A 89 -21.66 8.36 7.58
C PRO A 89 -20.81 7.18 7.08
N PRO A 90 -21.07 5.95 7.53
CA PRO A 90 -20.28 4.78 7.12
C PRO A 90 -20.36 4.51 5.61
N ASP A 91 -21.53 4.72 4.99
CA ASP A 91 -21.73 4.51 3.56
C ASP A 91 -20.92 5.50 2.72
N LEU A 92 -20.78 6.74 3.21
CA LEU A 92 -19.97 7.77 2.58
C LEU A 92 -18.48 7.37 2.60
N ILE A 93 -18.00 6.78 3.69
CA ILE A 93 -16.61 6.33 3.81
C ILE A 93 -16.30 5.29 2.73
N GLU A 94 -17.14 4.27 2.58
CA GLU A 94 -16.97 3.23 1.55
C GLU A 94 -17.03 3.82 0.15
N GLN A 95 -18.00 4.70 -0.10
CA GLN A 95 -18.14 5.37 -1.39
C GLN A 95 -16.88 6.17 -1.73
N VAL A 96 -16.34 6.96 -0.81
CA VAL A 96 -15.13 7.76 -1.08
C VAL A 96 -13.91 6.87 -1.27
N ILE A 97 -13.70 5.86 -0.43
CA ILE A 97 -12.57 4.93 -0.57
C ILE A 97 -12.61 4.23 -1.94
N SER A 98 -13.80 3.86 -2.43
CA SER A 98 -13.94 3.22 -3.75
C SER A 98 -13.49 4.07 -4.94
N THR A 99 -13.34 5.39 -4.75
CA THR A 99 -12.85 6.32 -5.79
C THR A 99 -11.34 6.52 -5.77
N VAL A 100 -10.65 5.99 -4.74
CA VAL A 100 -9.20 6.15 -4.58
C VAL A 100 -8.50 5.15 -5.51
N PRO A 101 -7.54 5.59 -6.34
CA PRO A 101 -6.78 4.69 -7.19
C PRO A 101 -5.77 3.87 -6.38
N ASP A 102 -5.56 2.61 -6.76
CA ASP A 102 -4.57 1.73 -6.13
C ASP A 102 -3.12 2.18 -6.37
N GLN A 103 -2.90 2.96 -7.45
CA GLN A 103 -1.58 3.45 -7.84
C GLN A 103 -1.66 4.89 -8.35
N ILE A 104 -0.70 5.71 -7.92
CA ILE A 104 -0.49 7.07 -8.41
C ILE A 104 0.94 7.16 -8.98
N VAL A 105 1.08 7.72 -10.19
CA VAL A 105 2.39 8.03 -10.80
C VAL A 105 2.63 9.52 -10.68
N LEU A 106 3.75 9.90 -10.05
CA LEU A 106 4.17 11.30 -9.93
C LEU A 106 5.15 11.64 -11.06
N TYR A 107 4.93 12.79 -11.70
CA TYR A 107 5.73 13.31 -12.80
C TYR A 107 6.53 14.55 -12.39
#